data_AF-A0A540MMD7-F1
#
_entry.id   AF-A0A540MMD7-F1
#
_cell.length_a   1.000
_cell.length_b   1.000
_cell.length_c   1.000
_cell.angle_alpha   90.00
_cell.angle_beta   90.00
_cell.angle_gamma   90.00
#
_symmetry.space_group_name_H-M   'P 1'
#
loop_
_entity.id
_entity.type
_entity.pdbx_description
1 polymer ?
#
loop_
_entity_poly.entity_id
_entity_poly.type
_entity_poly.pdbx_seq_one_letter_code
_entity_poly.pdbx_strand_id
1 'polypeptide(L)'
;MMFQRITASHLQNPMPLPPVNDLTCIVTGSTCGIGCEIARQLAESGAHVVMAVRNTKAANELIQKWQNEWSGMGLPLNTEVGFGLRLVFID
;
A
#
# COMPACT_ATOMS: atom_id res chain seq x y z
N MET A 1 -0.62 5.30 30.79
CA MET A 1 -1.39 5.32 29.52
C MET A 1 -1.67 6.72 28.98
N MET A 2 -2.11 7.71 29.78
CA MET A 2 -2.51 9.04 29.26
C MET A 2 -1.38 9.82 28.55
N PHE A 3 -0.16 9.81 29.10
CA PHE A 3 1.00 10.47 28.48
C PHE A 3 1.41 9.85 27.13
N GLN A 4 1.34 8.51 26.99
CA GLN A 4 1.64 7.83 25.73
C GLN A 4 0.71 8.29 24.60
N ARG A 5 -0.57 8.50 24.91
CA ARG A 5 -1.58 8.97 23.94
C ARG A 5 -1.31 10.41 23.49
N ILE A 6 -0.82 11.27 24.38
CA ILE A 6 -0.43 12.64 24.03
C ILE A 6 0.80 12.62 23.13
N THR A 7 1.84 11.87 23.50
CA THR A 7 3.06 11.74 22.67
C THR A 7 2.73 11.19 21.27
N ALA A 8 1.87 10.17 21.18
CA ALA A 8 1.46 9.59 19.90
C ALA A 8 0.65 10.58 19.03
N SER A 9 -0.10 11.51 19.64
CA SER A 9 -0.90 12.50 18.90
C SER A 9 -0.07 13.59 18.20
N HIS A 10 1.21 13.74 18.57
CA HIS A 10 2.13 14.71 17.97
C HIS A 10 3.00 14.11 16.86
N LEU A 11 2.80 12.84 16.52
CA LEU A 11 3.52 12.19 15.43
C LEU A 11 2.96 12.66 14.08
N GLN A 12 3.83 12.79 13.08
CA GLN A 12 3.38 13.11 11.71
C GLN A 12 2.40 12.05 11.23
N ASN A 13 1.23 12.50 10.78
CA ASN A 13 0.17 11.65 10.27
C ASN A 13 -0.39 12.23 8.95
N PRO A 14 -0.34 11.49 7.83
CA PRO A 14 0.18 10.13 7.71
C PRO A 14 1.70 10.08 7.87
N MET A 15 2.20 8.98 8.43
CA MET A 15 3.64 8.72 8.48
C MET A 15 4.03 7.98 7.19
N PRO A 16 4.70 8.62 6.24
CA PRO A 16 5.06 7.96 4.98
C PRO A 16 6.10 6.86 5.26
N LEU A 17 5.93 5.71 4.62
CA LEU A 17 6.88 4.61 4.70
C LEU A 17 8.15 4.98 3.88
N PRO A 18 9.36 4.74 4.41
CA PRO A 18 10.59 4.93 3.64
C PRO A 18 10.61 4.09 2.36
N PRO A 19 11.45 4.43 1.36
CA PRO A 19 11.55 3.66 0.12
C PRO A 19 11.88 2.17 0.37
N VAL A 20 11.18 1.27 -0.32
CA VAL A 20 11.27 -0.19 -0.17
C VAL A 20 11.34 -0.91 -1.54
N ASN A 21 12.00 -0.28 -2.51
CA ASN A 21 11.98 -0.63 -3.93
C ASN A 21 12.40 -2.08 -4.26
N ASP A 22 13.19 -2.73 -3.41
CA ASP A 22 13.73 -4.08 -3.64
C ASP A 22 13.02 -5.17 -2.84
N LEU A 23 11.89 -4.85 -2.20
CA LEU A 23 11.13 -5.81 -1.39
C LEU A 23 9.93 -6.36 -2.16
N THR A 24 9.69 -7.67 -2.02
CA THR A 24 8.41 -8.30 -2.37
C THR A 24 7.62 -8.59 -1.10
N CYS A 25 6.40 -8.08 -1.01
CA CYS A 25 5.54 -8.21 0.15
C CYS A 25 4.24 -8.92 -0.22
N ILE A 26 3.86 -9.96 0.52
CA ILE A 26 2.55 -10.58 0.40
C ILE A 26 1.62 -9.98 1.46
N VAL A 27 0.47 -9.45 1.04
CA VAL A 27 -0.53 -8.88 1.94
C VAL A 27 -1.84 -9.65 1.81
N THR A 28 -2.19 -10.35 2.88
CA THR A 28 -3.48 -11.03 3.05
C THR A 28 -4.55 -10.06 3.55
N GLY A 29 -5.81 -10.24 3.15
CA GLY A 29 -6.89 -9.37 3.61
C GLY A 29 -6.75 -7.92 3.12
N SER A 30 -6.12 -7.73 1.97
CA SER A 30 -5.75 -6.43 1.40
C SER A 30 -6.89 -5.70 0.69
N THR A 31 -8.12 -6.21 0.76
CA THR A 31 -9.31 -5.58 0.15
C THR A 31 -10.03 -4.60 1.08
N CYS A 32 -9.71 -4.57 2.38
CA CYS A 32 -10.34 -3.64 3.33
C CYS A 32 -9.46 -3.39 4.58
N GLY A 33 -9.88 -2.41 5.38
CA GLY A 33 -9.28 -2.11 6.68
C GLY A 33 -7.78 -1.84 6.61
N ILE A 34 -7.04 -2.35 7.61
CA ILE A 34 -5.61 -2.12 7.76
C ILE A 34 -4.81 -2.77 6.62
N GLY A 35 -5.19 -3.97 6.16
CA GLY A 35 -4.49 -4.66 5.09
C GLY A 35 -4.53 -3.91 3.75
N CYS A 36 -5.65 -3.25 3.46
CA CYS A 36 -5.80 -2.35 2.31
C CYS A 36 -4.81 -1.18 2.38
N GLU A 37 -4.73 -0.52 3.53
CA GLU A 37 -3.84 0.63 3.71
C GLU A 37 -2.35 0.23 3.70
N ILE A 38 -2.01 -0.92 4.27
CA ILE A 38 -0.66 -1.49 4.21
C ILE A 38 -0.27 -1.79 2.77
N ALA A 39 -1.14 -2.46 2.00
CA ALA A 39 -0.86 -2.79 0.60
C ALA A 39 -0.66 -1.53 -0.25
N ARG A 40 -1.48 -0.49 0.01
CA ARG A 40 -1.33 0.83 -0.62
C ARG A 40 0.04 1.42 -0.30
N GLN A 41 0.35 1.69 0.97
CA GLN A 41 1.60 2.35 1.36
C GLN A 41 2.86 1.59 0.92
N LEU A 42 2.85 0.26 0.98
CA LEU A 42 3.97 -0.55 0.46
C LEU A 42 4.21 -0.32 -1.03
N ALA A 43 3.14 -0.30 -1.82
CA ALA A 43 3.24 -0.08 -3.26
C ALA A 43 3.64 1.38 -3.58
N GLU A 44 3.13 2.36 -2.82
CA GLU A 44 3.52 3.78 -2.96
C GLU A 44 4.99 4.02 -2.63
N SER A 45 5.53 3.27 -1.67
CA SER A 45 6.96 3.30 -1.30
C SER A 45 7.84 2.42 -2.20
N GLY A 46 7.28 1.84 -3.28
CA GLY A 46 8.03 1.16 -4.33
C GLY A 46 8.16 -0.36 -4.20
N ALA A 47 7.55 -1.01 -3.22
CA ALA A 47 7.61 -2.46 -3.09
C ALA A 47 6.80 -3.18 -4.19
N HIS A 48 7.22 -4.40 -4.52
CA HIS A 48 6.39 -5.33 -5.29
C HIS A 48 5.41 -6.03 -4.35
N VAL A 49 4.13 -5.67 -4.44
CA VAL A 49 3.09 -6.12 -3.52
C VAL A 49 2.22 -7.19 -4.17
N VAL A 50 2.17 -8.35 -3.54
CA VAL A 50 1.26 -9.44 -3.88
C VAL A 50 0.05 -9.41 -2.97
N MET A 51 -1.13 -9.10 -3.50
CA MET A 51 -2.38 -9.11 -2.76
C MET A 51 -2.99 -10.52 -2.80
N ALA A 52 -2.99 -11.20 -1.66
CA ALA A 52 -3.63 -12.50 -1.47
C ALA A 52 -5.08 -12.29 -1.02
N VAL A 53 -6.03 -12.47 -1.95
CA VAL A 53 -7.45 -12.12 -1.75
C VAL A 53 -8.40 -13.22 -2.22
N ARG A 54 -9.55 -13.33 -1.53
CA ARG A 54 -10.68 -14.22 -1.91
C ARG A 54 -11.62 -13.60 -2.95
N ASN A 55 -11.53 -12.30 -3.21
CA ASN A 55 -12.37 -11.61 -4.19
C ASN A 55 -11.48 -10.73 -5.06
N THR A 56 -11.07 -11.27 -6.21
CA THR A 56 -10.21 -10.57 -7.17
C THR A 56 -10.90 -9.38 -7.81
N LYS A 57 -12.24 -9.40 -7.97
CA LYS A 57 -12.99 -8.27 -8.53
C LYS A 57 -12.88 -7.03 -7.65
N ALA A 58 -13.15 -7.18 -6.35
CA ALA A 58 -13.02 -6.09 -5.39
C ALA A 58 -11.58 -5.56 -5.32
N ALA A 59 -10.59 -6.44 -5.40
CA ALA A 59 -9.18 -6.04 -5.41
C ALA A 59 -8.80 -5.27 -6.69
N ASN A 60 -9.30 -5.69 -7.86
CA ASN A 60 -9.07 -4.98 -9.13
C ASN A 60 -9.70 -3.58 -9.12
N GLU A 61 -10.93 -3.43 -8.63
CA GLU A 61 -11.60 -2.13 -8.50
C GLU A 61 -10.80 -1.20 -7.56
N LEU A 62 -10.25 -1.74 -6.48
CA LEU A 62 -9.40 -1.00 -5.55
C LEU A 62 -8.08 -0.54 -6.21
N ILE A 63 -7.42 -1.42 -6.96
CA ILE A 63 -6.20 -1.09 -7.70
C ILE A 63 -6.48 0.03 -8.72
N GLN A 64 -7.55 -0.09 -9.49
CA GLN A 64 -7.95 0.95 -10.45
C GLN A 64 -8.23 2.29 -9.76
N LYS A 65 -8.91 2.25 -8.61
CA LYS A 65 -9.15 3.45 -7.81
C LYS A 65 -7.84 4.10 -7.38
N TRP A 66 -6.88 3.35 -6.85
CA TRP A 66 -5.57 3.88 -6.46
C TRP A 66 -4.79 4.46 -7.63
N GLN A 67 -4.81 3.79 -8.79
CA GLN A 67 -4.17 4.29 -10.00
C GLN A 67 -4.78 5.61 -10.48
N ASN A 68 -6.09 5.79 -10.36
CA ASN A 68 -6.77 7.03 -10.71
C ASN A 68 -6.51 8.16 -9.70
N GLU A 69 -6.36 7.83 -8.41
CA GLU A 69 -6.06 8.79 -7.34
C GLU A 69 -4.57 9.19 -7.32
N TRP A 70 -3.71 8.35 -7.88
CA TRP A 70 -2.26 8.57 -7.92
C TRP A 70 -1.89 9.79 -8.76
N SER A 71 -1.51 10.88 -8.08
CA SER A 71 -1.19 12.17 -8.69
C SER A 71 0.30 12.35 -9.03
N GLY A 72 1.09 11.26 -9.03
CA GLY A 72 2.49 11.27 -9.49
C GLY A 72 3.49 11.98 -8.57
N MET A 73 3.19 12.19 -7.29
CA MET A 73 4.16 12.79 -6.36
C MET A 73 5.16 11.74 -5.84
N GLY A 74 6.38 11.76 -6.38
CA GLY A 74 7.56 11.59 -5.51
C GLY A 74 8.64 10.58 -5.84
N LEU A 75 8.61 9.85 -6.97
CA LEU A 75 9.75 9.00 -7.37
C LEU A 75 10.28 9.39 -8.77
N PRO A 76 11.60 9.63 -8.93
CA PRO A 76 12.17 9.90 -10.25
C PRO A 76 11.97 8.69 -11.18
N LEU A 77 11.54 9.03 -12.41
CA LEU A 77 11.08 8.20 -13.53
C LEU A 77 12.14 7.24 -14.14
N ASN A 78 13.04 6.70 -13.33
CA ASN A 78 14.15 5.86 -13.80
C ASN A 78 13.89 4.36 -13.60
N THR A 79 12.74 4.01 -13.02
CA THR A 79 12.24 2.65 -12.90
C THR A 79 10.85 2.62 -13.48
N GLU A 80 10.54 1.58 -14.25
CA GLU A 80 9.22 1.29 -14.81
C GLU A 80 8.26 0.90 -13.69
N VAL A 81 8.04 1.77 -12.70
CA VAL A 81 7.16 1.55 -11.56
C VAL A 81 5.76 2.04 -11.91
N GLY A 82 5.04 1.22 -12.68
CA GLY A 82 3.61 1.08 -12.39
C GLY A 82 3.48 0.51 -10.96
N PHE A 83 2.36 0.76 -10.29
CA PHE A 83 2.05 0.08 -9.02
C PHE A 83 2.40 -1.41 -9.17
N GLY A 84 3.42 -1.88 -8.45
CA GLY A 84 3.89 -3.26 -8.51
C GLY A 84 2.92 -4.21 -7.82
N LEU A 85 1.62 -4.08 -8.09
CA LEU A 85 0.54 -4.83 -7.48
C LEU A 85 0.22 -6.04 -8.34
N ARG A 86 0.46 -7.23 -7.77
CA ARG A 86 0.07 -8.51 -8.35
C ARG A 86 -1.04 -9.13 -7.51
N LEU A 87 -2.13 -9.52 -8.15
CA LEU A 87 -3.17 -10.29 -7.47
C LEU A 87 -2.82 -11.78 -7.46
N VAL A 88 -3.01 -12.40 -6.31
CA VAL A 88 -3.04 -13.86 -6.17
C VAL A 88 -4.37 -14.24 -5.50
N PHE A 89 -5.13 -15.10 -6.18
CA PHE A 89 -6.34 -15.65 -5.61
C PHE A 89 -5.98 -16.69 -4.56
N ILE A 90 -6.60 -16.59 -3.39
CA ILE A 90 -6.53 -17.61 -2.35
C ILE A 90 -7.94 -18.17 -2.15
N ASP A 91 -8.11 -19.45 -2.50
CA ASP A 91 -9.30 -20.26 -2.20
C ASP A 91 -9.34 -20.64 -0.71
#